data_AF-A0AAD4MSF3-F1
#
_entry.id   AF-A0AAD4MSF3-F1
#
_cell.length_a   1.000
_cell.length_b   1.000
_cell.length_c   1.000
_cell.angle_alpha   90.00
_cell.angle_beta   90.00
_cell.angle_gamma   90.00
#
_symmetry.space_group_name_H-M   'P 1'
#
loop_
_entity.id
_entity.type
_entity.pdbx_description
1 polymer ?
#
loop_
_entity_poly.entity_id
_entity_poly.type
_entity_poly.pdbx_seq_one_letter_code
_entity_poly.pdbx_strand_id
1 'polypeptide(L)'
;MMMALSFCPVDKVISYFEQLGETLIDVYGNTEPHEKFIRYMRKTWIGTDEKAALFNRALWNNREITITDLPRTTNSIESWHRNNSS
;
A
#
# COMPACT_ATOMS: atom_id res chain seq x y z
N MET A 1 1.09 -9.67 -5.82
CA MET A 1 2.28 -8.81 -6.10
C MET A 1 2.17 -7.44 -5.44
N MET A 2 1.23 -6.58 -5.81
CA MET A 2 1.22 -5.17 -5.35
C MET A 2 0.96 -4.97 -3.84
N MET A 3 0.28 -5.91 -3.17
CA MET A 3 0.10 -5.85 -1.70
C MET A 3 1.42 -5.84 -0.93
N ALA A 4 2.48 -6.45 -1.49
CA ALA A 4 3.81 -6.46 -0.87
C ALA A 4 4.41 -5.04 -0.73
N LEU A 5 3.96 -4.07 -1.55
CA LEU A 5 4.40 -2.68 -1.46
C LEU A 5 4.02 -2.00 -0.15
N SER A 6 2.97 -2.49 0.53
CA SER A 6 2.57 -1.95 1.85
C SER A 6 3.59 -2.19 2.96
N PHE A 7 4.54 -3.11 2.76
CA PHE A 7 5.58 -3.45 3.73
C PHE A 7 6.97 -2.93 3.34
N CYS A 8 7.10 -2.30 2.17
CA CYS A 8 8.39 -1.80 1.71
C CYS A 8 8.68 -0.37 2.21
N PRO A 9 9.97 0.01 2.33
CA PRO A 9 10.35 1.39 2.64
C PRO A 9 9.66 2.38 1.72
N VAL A 10 9.12 3.48 2.26
CA VAL A 10 8.34 4.46 1.49
C VAL A 10 9.14 5.02 0.31
N ASP A 11 10.45 5.20 0.47
CA ASP A 11 11.39 5.63 -0.55
C ASP A 11 11.59 4.58 -1.67
N LYS A 12 11.35 3.30 -1.40
CA LYS A 12 11.49 2.21 -2.36
C LYS A 12 10.20 1.82 -3.07
N VAL A 13 9.04 2.28 -2.58
CA VAL A 13 7.71 1.96 -3.12
C VAL A 13 7.65 2.16 -4.64
N ILE A 14 8.16 3.29 -5.15
CA ILE A 14 8.13 3.59 -6.59
C ILE A 14 9.00 2.58 -7.35
N SER A 15 10.24 2.38 -6.92
CA SER A 15 11.17 1.45 -7.58
C SER A 15 10.65 0.00 -7.65
N TYR A 16 10.04 -0.49 -6.56
CA TYR A 16 9.47 -1.83 -6.54
C TYR A 16 8.17 -1.91 -7.32
N PHE A 17 7.37 -0.85 -7.36
CA PHE A 17 6.19 -0.81 -8.21
C PHE A 17 6.55 -0.96 -9.69
N GLU A 18 7.60 -0.27 -10.16
CA GLU A 18 8.06 -0.38 -11.55
C GLU A 18 8.56 -1.79 -11.87
N GLN A 19 9.38 -2.40 -11.01
CA GLN A 19 9.86 -3.79 -11.19
C GLN A 19 8.70 -4.80 -11.21
N LEU A 20 7.70 -4.62 -10.34
CA LEU A 20 6.51 -5.47 -10.32
C LEU A 20 5.65 -5.26 -11.57
N GLY A 21 5.58 -4.03 -12.08
CA GLY A 21 4.91 -3.71 -13.34
C GLY A 21 5.57 -4.42 -14.52
N GLU A 22 6.90 -4.32 -14.64
CA GLU A 22 7.68 -5.03 -15.67
C GLU A 22 7.49 -6.55 -15.57
N THR A 23 7.60 -7.11 -14.36
CA THR A 23 7.37 -8.55 -14.13
C THR A 23 5.95 -8.98 -14.52
N LEU A 24 4.95 -8.14 -14.24
CA LEU A 24 3.57 -8.44 -14.63
C LEU A 24 3.43 -8.51 -16.15
N ILE A 25 4.07 -7.60 -16.88
CA ILE A 25 4.07 -7.59 -18.34
C ILE A 25 4.85 -8.77 -18.91
N ASP A 26 5.99 -9.13 -18.32
CA ASP A 26 6.81 -10.25 -18.75
C ASP A 26 6.08 -11.60 -18.57
N VAL A 27 5.45 -11.80 -17.41
CA VAL A 27 4.78 -13.07 -17.07
C VAL A 27 3.43 -13.23 -17.76
N TYR A 28 2.64 -12.16 -17.86
CA TYR A 28 1.24 -12.21 -18.32
C TYR A 28 1.03 -11.56 -19.70
N GLY A 29 2.08 -11.02 -20.31
CA GLY A 29 2.06 -10.37 -21.61
C GLY A 29 1.62 -8.90 -21.56
N ASN A 30 2.06 -8.11 -22.55
CA ASN A 30 1.65 -6.72 -22.66
C ASN A 30 0.26 -6.59 -23.31
N THR A 31 -0.79 -6.63 -22.50
CA THR A 31 -2.17 -6.44 -22.96
C THR A 31 -2.72 -5.11 -22.47
N GLU A 32 -3.65 -4.51 -23.21
CA GLU A 32 -4.30 -3.25 -22.84
C GLU A 32 -4.89 -3.27 -21.39
N PRO A 33 -5.52 -4.35 -20.90
CA PRO A 33 -5.92 -4.46 -19.50
C PRO A 33 -4.77 -4.32 -18.50
N HIS A 34 -3.61 -4.90 -18.77
CA HIS A 34 -2.44 -4.82 -17.90
C HIS A 34 -1.87 -3.40 -17.84
N GLU A 35 -1.74 -2.74 -18.99
CA GLU A 35 -1.31 -1.34 -19.05
C GLU A 35 -2.29 -0.41 -18.31
N LYS A 36 -3.60 -0.61 -18.51
CA LYS A 36 -4.65 0.14 -17.79
C LYS A 36 -4.56 -0.07 -16.29
N PHE A 37 -4.32 -1.30 -15.86
CA PHE A 37 -4.17 -1.65 -14.45
C PHE A 37 -2.94 -0.98 -13.82
N ILE A 38 -1.77 -1.08 -14.46
CA ILE A 38 -0.53 -0.42 -13.99
C ILE A 38 -0.73 1.09 -13.91
N ARG A 39 -1.30 1.70 -14.96
CA ARG A 39 -1.58 3.14 -14.99
C ARG A 39 -2.54 3.57 -13.88
N TYR A 40 -3.58 2.80 -13.63
CA TYR A 40 -4.52 3.07 -12.54
C TYR A 40 -3.80 3.00 -11.18
N MET A 41 -3.04 1.93 -10.92
CA MET A 41 -2.31 1.77 -9.67
C MET A 41 -1.32 2.91 -9.45
N ARG A 42 -0.57 3.30 -10.49
CA ARG A 42 0.36 4.41 -10.44
C ARG A 42 -0.35 5.71 -10.06
N LYS A 43 -1.44 6.06 -10.74
CA LYS A 43 -2.17 7.32 -10.49
C LYS A 43 -2.85 7.34 -9.12
N THR A 44 -3.45 6.24 -8.71
CA THR A 44 -4.32 6.19 -7.54
C THR A 44 -3.54 6.00 -6.25
N TRP A 45 -2.53 5.13 -6.24
CA TRP A 45 -1.91 4.65 -5.00
C TRP A 45 -0.42 4.99 -4.88
N ILE A 46 0.32 5.00 -6.00
CA ILE A 46 1.78 5.13 -5.96
C ILE A 46 2.24 6.58 -6.13
N GLY A 47 1.70 7.30 -7.12
CA GLY A 47 2.17 8.61 -7.56
C GLY A 47 3.43 8.52 -8.41
N THR A 48 3.97 9.69 -8.76
CA THR A 48 5.29 9.90 -9.37
C THR A 48 6.05 10.92 -8.54
N ASP A 49 7.33 11.14 -8.83
CA ASP A 49 8.12 12.19 -8.17
C ASP A 49 7.54 13.59 -8.40
N GLU A 50 6.89 13.79 -9.55
CA GLU A 50 6.27 15.06 -9.94
C GLU A 50 4.81 15.19 -9.47
N LYS A 51 4.13 14.06 -9.20
CA LYS A 51 2.69 14.04 -8.92
C LYS A 51 2.35 13.09 -7.79
N ALA A 52 1.84 13.66 -6.71
CA ALA A 52 1.31 12.89 -5.59
C ALA A 52 0.21 11.92 -6.04
N ALA A 53 0.17 10.74 -5.42
CA ALA A 53 -0.90 9.78 -5.56
C ALA A 53 -2.24 10.38 -5.09
N LEU A 54 -3.35 9.87 -5.62
CA LEU A 54 -4.69 10.23 -5.11
C LEU A 54 -4.84 9.89 -3.63
N PHE A 55 -4.32 8.74 -3.21
CA PHE A 55 -4.26 8.32 -1.82
C PHE A 55 -2.82 8.35 -1.33
N ASN A 56 -2.56 9.16 -0.30
CA ASN A 56 -1.23 9.32 0.27
C ASN A 56 -0.68 7.97 0.75
N ARG A 57 0.59 7.69 0.43
CA ARG A 57 1.31 6.48 0.83
C ARG A 57 1.31 6.26 2.34
N ALA A 58 1.29 7.33 3.13
CA ALA A 58 1.18 7.24 4.60
C ALA A 58 -0.12 6.60 5.09
N LEU A 59 -1.19 6.55 4.28
CA LEU A 59 -2.47 5.96 4.67
C LEU A 59 -2.48 4.43 4.58
N TRP A 60 -1.60 3.84 3.77
CA TRP A 60 -1.64 2.40 3.48
C TRP A 60 -0.29 1.70 3.66
N ASN A 61 0.82 2.44 3.77
CA ASN A 61 2.12 1.85 4.07
C ASN A 61 2.16 1.48 5.56
N ASN A 62 2.16 0.17 5.83
CA ASN A 62 2.13 -0.40 7.18
C ASN A 62 3.54 -0.68 7.73
N ARG A 63 4.60 -0.34 7.00
CA ARG A 63 5.98 -0.65 7.40
C ARG A 63 6.34 -0.01 8.73
N GLU A 64 6.03 1.27 8.91
CA GLU A 64 6.34 1.98 10.16
C GLU A 64 5.59 1.34 11.34
N ILE A 65 4.30 1.00 11.18
CA ILE A 65 3.50 0.31 12.20
C ILE A 65 4.09 -1.07 12.54
N THR A 66 4.59 -1.79 11.54
CA THR A 66 5.17 -3.13 11.69
C THR A 66 6.54 -3.08 12.40
N ILE A 67 7.34 -2.04 12.14
CA ILE A 67 8.68 -1.87 12.73
C ILE A 67 8.62 -1.28 14.14
N THR A 68 7.66 -0.38 14.39
CA THR A 68 7.57 0.35 15.66
C THR A 68 6.75 -0.38 16.73
N ASP A 69 6.16 -1.54 16.41
CA ASP A 69 5.21 -2.28 17.28
C ASP A 69 4.20 -1.34 17.96
N LEU A 70 3.82 -0.27 17.25
CA LEU A 70 2.88 0.71 17.76
C LEU A 70 1.59 -0.05 18.06
N PRO A 71 1.06 0.05 19.30
CA PRO A 71 -0.14 -0.68 19.66
C PRO A 71 -1.20 -0.37 18.61
N ARG A 72 -1.64 -1.42 17.91
CA ARG A 72 -2.78 -1.37 17.00
C ARG A 72 -3.82 -0.48 17.65
N THR A 73 -4.16 0.61 16.97
CA THR A 73 -5.13 1.62 17.40
C THR A 73 -6.08 1.02 18.43
N THR A 74 -5.88 1.37 19.71
CA THR A 74 -6.84 1.07 20.75
C THR A 74 -8.13 1.74 20.31
N ASN A 75 -8.96 0.99 19.60
CA ASN A 75 -10.34 1.36 19.36
C ASN A 75 -10.91 1.57 20.75
N SER A 76 -11.17 2.83 21.11
CA SER A 76 -11.80 3.19 22.37
C SER A 76 -13.16 2.48 22.56
N ILE A 77 -13.72 1.94 21.48
CA ILE A 77 -14.90 1.08 21.43
C ILE A 77 -14.67 -0.32 22.06
N GLU A 78 -13.47 -0.90 21.96
CA GLU A 78 -13.18 -2.21 22.58
C GLU A 78 -13.14 -2.12 24.12
N SER A 79 -12.86 -0.94 24.66
CA SER A 79 -12.84 -0.69 26.11
C SER A 79 -14.25 -0.71 26.72
N TRP A 80 -15.29 -0.36 25.96
CA TRP A 80 -16.66 -0.28 26.49
C TRP A 80 -17.27 -1.65 26.79
N HIS A 81 -16.85 -2.69 26.06
CA HIS A 81 -17.34 -4.06 26.30
C HIS A 81 -16.67 -4.76 27.49
N ARG A 82 -15.59 -4.20 28.07
CA ARG A 82 -14.86 -4.82 29.19
C ARG A 82 -15.40 -4.45 30.57
N ASN A 83 -16.30 -3.47 30.69
CA ASN A 83 -16.78 -2.96 31.97
C ASN A 83 -18.17 -3.46 32.40
N ASN A 84 -18.84 -4.33 31.63
CA ASN A 84 -20.17 -4.86 31.99
C ASN A 84 -20.18 -6.35 32.33
N SER A 85 -19.18 -6.83 33.09
CA SER A 85 -19.31 -8.09 33.84
C SER A 85 -19.22 -7.77 35.33
N SER A 86 -20.39 -7.43 35.90
CA SER A 86 -20.65 -7.36 37.34
C SER A 86 -20.60 -8.74 37.99
#